data_AF-A0AA36CVZ1-F1
#
_entry.id   AF-A0AA36CVZ1-F1
#
_cell.length_a   1.000
_cell.length_b   1.000
_cell.length_c   1.000
_cell.angle_alpha   90.00
_cell.angle_beta   90.00
_cell.angle_gamma   90.00
#
_symmetry.space_group_name_H-M   'P 1'
#
loop_
_entity.id
_entity.type
_entity.pdbx_description
1 polymer ?
#
loop_
_entity_poly.entity_id
_entity_poly.type
_entity_poly.pdbx_seq_one_letter_code
_entity_poly.pdbx_strand_id
1 'polypeptide(L)'
;MSEEKVVVVEQVEKIEEVAPAVPTTAPPAEEVTEVKVEEPKVEEKVEEPPADIREEPLKWLGQQIPPAVHKVNYLILDYIQTIVEEDPEKRAALPGKNEAVTKNQFINHLKDGELLAKLANVFTPGAVEKVHEGEELKVKENQKANREAFVNWAKTRLPEDQVFAAEDLEKGKPGYQAVFSTLWQLATQATEKFSKDSIDTDAVVEAAGQAVKTSIIDTILNFFKRARPQTSQSAKQAAMEAEEKERAEKAEKVVEEEAVKVEVVAPTSPAVVAAN
;
A
#
# COMPACT_ATOMS: atom_id res chain seq x y z
N MET A 1 5.46 8.94 -78.13
CA MET A 1 4.55 7.95 -77.53
C MET A 1 4.76 8.03 -76.03
N SER A 2 3.81 8.14 -75.13
CA SER A 2 2.48 8.74 -75.07
C SER A 2 2.24 8.88 -73.56
N GLU A 3 1.47 9.88 -73.16
CA GLU A 3 1.02 10.12 -71.79
C GLU A 3 0.38 8.87 -71.17
N GLU A 4 0.52 8.65 -69.85
CA GLU A 4 -0.67 8.54 -69.01
C GLU A 4 -0.35 8.84 -67.54
N LYS A 5 -1.24 9.63 -66.96
CA LYS A 5 -1.26 10.21 -65.63
C LYS A 5 -2.56 9.71 -65.02
N VAL A 6 -2.53 9.00 -63.90
CA VAL A 6 -3.74 8.78 -63.09
C VAL A 6 -3.40 8.96 -61.61
N VAL A 7 -3.77 10.14 -61.13
CA VAL A 7 -4.12 10.47 -59.74
C VAL A 7 -5.62 10.14 -59.59
N VAL A 8 -6.16 10.18 -58.35
CA VAL A 8 -7.58 10.36 -57.93
C VAL A 8 -8.15 9.08 -57.25
N VAL A 9 -8.85 9.08 -56.10
CA VAL A 9 -9.48 10.12 -55.25
C VAL A 9 -9.46 9.68 -53.77
N GLU A 10 -9.36 10.67 -52.91
CA GLU A 10 -9.89 10.77 -51.54
C GLU A 10 -11.42 11.00 -51.57
N GLN A 11 -12.21 10.37 -50.70
CA GLN A 11 -13.59 10.82 -50.44
C GLN A 11 -13.80 11.00 -48.94
N VAL A 12 -13.76 12.28 -48.55
CA VAL A 12 -14.36 12.85 -47.34
C VAL A 12 -15.73 13.36 -47.78
N GLU A 13 -16.81 12.90 -47.15
CA GLU A 13 -18.12 13.53 -47.28
C GLU A 13 -18.57 14.06 -45.92
N LYS A 14 -18.73 15.38 -45.88
CA LYS A 14 -19.45 16.16 -44.89
C LYS A 14 -20.34 17.13 -45.68
N ILE A 15 -21.32 17.70 -44.98
CA ILE A 15 -22.24 18.81 -45.35
C ILE A 15 -23.58 18.20 -45.83
N GLU A 16 -24.75 18.56 -45.31
CA GLU A 16 -25.27 19.92 -45.18
C GLU A 16 -26.45 20.06 -44.21
N GLU A 17 -26.44 21.18 -43.49
CA GLU A 17 -27.49 21.78 -42.68
C GLU A 17 -28.36 22.68 -43.57
N VAL A 18 -29.69 22.54 -43.56
CA VAL A 18 -30.60 23.63 -43.98
C VAL A 18 -31.93 23.57 -43.20
N ALA A 19 -32.23 24.65 -42.48
CA ALA A 19 -33.59 25.16 -42.20
C ALA A 19 -33.76 26.49 -42.97
N PRO A 20 -34.92 27.21 -42.99
CA PRO A 20 -36.28 26.94 -42.49
C PRO A 20 -37.42 27.31 -43.51
N ALA A 21 -38.69 27.02 -43.20
CA ALA A 21 -39.86 27.85 -43.57
C ALA A 21 -41.17 27.39 -42.87
N VAL A 22 -41.90 28.34 -42.28
CA VAL A 22 -43.30 28.29 -41.79
C VAL A 22 -44.12 29.26 -42.69
N PRO A 23 -45.48 29.21 -42.87
CA PRO A 23 -46.46 29.33 -41.77
C PRO A 23 -47.87 28.67 -41.95
N THR A 24 -48.70 28.80 -40.89
CA THR A 24 -50.20 28.78 -40.84
C THR A 24 -50.78 27.42 -40.38
N THR A 25 -51.47 27.24 -39.23
CA THR A 25 -52.44 28.06 -38.48
C THR A 25 -52.55 27.54 -37.02
N ALA A 26 -52.77 28.41 -36.02
CA ALA A 26 -53.07 28.08 -34.60
C ALA A 26 -54.61 27.98 -34.35
N PRO A 27 -55.19 27.68 -33.14
CA PRO A 27 -54.59 27.54 -31.79
C PRO A 27 -55.19 26.35 -30.94
N PRO A 28 -55.14 26.28 -29.58
CA PRO A 28 -54.37 25.27 -28.82
C PRO A 28 -55.21 24.32 -27.93
N ALA A 29 -54.66 23.16 -27.55
CA ALA A 29 -55.18 22.37 -26.42
C ALA A 29 -54.06 21.58 -25.71
N GLU A 30 -53.74 22.07 -24.51
CA GLU A 30 -53.15 21.40 -23.34
C GLU A 30 -52.18 20.21 -23.56
N GLU A 31 -50.90 20.51 -23.44
CA GLU A 31 -49.82 19.55 -23.26
C GLU A 31 -49.75 19.12 -21.78
N VAL A 32 -50.31 17.96 -21.46
CA VAL A 32 -50.00 17.24 -20.20
C VAL A 32 -48.63 16.62 -20.38
N THR A 33 -47.61 17.27 -19.80
CA THR A 33 -46.27 16.71 -19.69
C THR A 33 -46.31 15.54 -18.72
N GLU A 34 -46.38 14.31 -19.25
CA GLU A 34 -46.05 13.10 -18.50
C GLU A 34 -44.57 13.16 -18.11
N VAL A 35 -44.32 13.44 -16.84
CA VAL A 35 -43.01 13.24 -16.22
C VAL A 35 -42.77 11.74 -16.16
N LYS A 36 -42.04 11.22 -17.15
CA LYS A 36 -41.44 9.89 -17.10
C LYS A 36 -40.40 9.91 -15.99
N VAL A 37 -40.79 9.44 -14.81
CA VAL A 37 -39.86 9.10 -13.73
C VAL A 37 -39.02 7.95 -14.24
N GLU A 38 -37.79 8.25 -14.66
CA GLU A 38 -36.75 7.22 -14.79
C GLU A 38 -36.48 6.67 -13.40
N GLU A 39 -37.03 5.50 -13.12
CA GLU A 39 -36.56 4.67 -12.03
C GLU A 39 -35.05 4.42 -12.23
N PRO A 40 -34.21 4.67 -11.22
CA PRO A 40 -32.81 4.31 -11.31
C PRO A 40 -32.76 2.79 -11.46
N LYS A 41 -32.34 2.34 -12.64
CA LYS A 41 -31.98 0.95 -12.91
C LYS A 41 -30.86 0.59 -11.93
N VAL A 42 -31.24 0.01 -10.80
CA VAL A 42 -30.32 -0.71 -9.93
C VAL A 42 -29.87 -1.89 -10.78
N GLU A 43 -28.73 -1.75 -11.45
CA GLU A 43 -28.02 -2.89 -11.98
C GLU A 43 -27.71 -3.78 -10.78
N GLU A 44 -28.50 -4.85 -10.65
CA GLU A 44 -28.24 -5.95 -9.74
C GLU A 44 -26.85 -6.46 -10.09
N LYS A 45 -25.86 -6.03 -9.30
CA LYS A 45 -24.50 -6.52 -9.39
C LYS A 45 -24.57 -7.99 -9.03
N VAL A 46 -24.71 -8.84 -10.05
CA VAL A 46 -24.60 -10.29 -9.92
C VAL A 46 -23.31 -10.53 -9.15
N GLU A 47 -23.45 -11.03 -7.93
CA GLU A 47 -22.32 -11.26 -7.04
C GLU A 47 -21.48 -12.36 -7.70
N GLU A 48 -20.36 -11.95 -8.31
CA GLU A 48 -19.43 -12.90 -8.91
C GLU A 48 -18.99 -13.90 -7.85
N PRO A 49 -18.87 -15.20 -8.19
CA PRO A 49 -18.41 -16.18 -7.24
C PRO A 49 -17.05 -15.75 -6.66
N PRO A 50 -16.79 -16.07 -5.38
CA PRO A 50 -15.51 -15.76 -4.76
C PRO A 50 -14.41 -16.42 -5.58
N ALA A 51 -13.45 -15.61 -6.05
CA ALA A 51 -12.30 -16.13 -6.78
C ALA A 51 -11.42 -16.95 -5.83
N ASP A 52 -10.58 -17.83 -6.37
CA ASP A 52 -9.51 -18.50 -5.61
C ASP A 52 -8.20 -17.76 -5.86
N ILE A 53 -7.45 -17.48 -4.80
CA ILE A 53 -6.13 -16.84 -4.88
C ILE A 53 -5.08 -17.73 -5.58
N ARG A 54 -5.28 -19.06 -5.57
CA ARG A 54 -4.40 -20.03 -6.24
C ARG A 54 -4.54 -20.00 -7.75
N GLU A 55 -5.75 -19.77 -8.24
CA GLU A 55 -6.10 -19.79 -9.67
C GLU A 55 -6.13 -18.39 -10.26
N GLU A 56 -6.80 -17.45 -9.58
CA GLU A 56 -7.05 -16.09 -10.05
C GLU A 56 -6.61 -15.03 -9.01
N PRO A 57 -5.31 -14.94 -8.67
CA PRO A 57 -4.82 -14.11 -7.56
C PRO A 57 -5.20 -12.64 -7.67
N LEU A 58 -5.17 -12.06 -8.88
CA LEU A 58 -5.51 -10.66 -9.10
C LEU A 58 -7.01 -10.39 -8.94
N LYS A 59 -7.86 -11.33 -9.36
CA LYS A 59 -9.31 -11.22 -9.21
C LYS A 59 -9.71 -11.40 -7.76
N TRP A 60 -9.14 -12.39 -7.07
CA TRP A 60 -9.31 -12.57 -5.63
C TRP A 60 -8.89 -11.32 -4.85
N LEU A 61 -7.72 -10.77 -5.16
CA LEU A 61 -7.22 -9.55 -4.51
C LEU A 61 -8.11 -8.33 -4.81
N GLY A 62 -8.72 -8.28 -6.00
CA GLY A 62 -9.69 -7.26 -6.40
C GLY A 62 -11.01 -7.32 -5.62
N GLN A 63 -11.38 -8.50 -5.10
CA GLN A 63 -12.55 -8.69 -4.24
C GLN A 63 -12.29 -8.31 -2.77
N GLN A 64 -11.03 -8.14 -2.35
CA GLN A 64 -10.67 -7.83 -0.97
C GLN A 64 -10.81 -6.34 -0.63
N ILE A 65 -11.19 -6.06 0.63
CA ILE A 65 -11.16 -4.69 1.16
C ILE A 65 -9.72 -4.24 1.48
N PRO A 66 -9.43 -2.93 1.56
CA PRO A 66 -8.06 -2.44 1.72
C PRO A 66 -7.27 -3.03 2.90
N PRO A 67 -7.83 -3.22 4.12
CA PRO A 67 -7.11 -3.87 5.21
C PRO A 67 -6.60 -5.28 4.89
N ALA A 68 -7.41 -6.10 4.21
CA ALA A 68 -6.99 -7.43 3.77
C ALA A 68 -5.88 -7.35 2.71
N VAL A 69 -6.02 -6.48 1.71
CA VAL A 69 -4.97 -6.23 0.72
C VAL A 69 -3.66 -5.78 1.39
N HIS A 70 -3.75 -4.94 2.41
CA HIS A 70 -2.57 -4.47 3.14
C HIS A 70 -1.89 -5.59 3.92
N LYS A 71 -2.67 -6.51 4.48
CA LYS A 71 -2.16 -7.69 5.18
C LYS A 71 -1.46 -8.65 4.20
N VAL A 72 -2.07 -8.91 3.05
CA VAL A 72 -1.47 -9.78 2.01
C VAL A 72 -0.15 -9.20 1.51
N ASN A 73 -0.08 -7.89 1.28
CA ASN A 73 1.17 -7.23 0.89
C ASN A 73 2.28 -7.41 1.92
N TYR A 74 1.95 -7.31 3.21
CA TYR A 74 2.92 -7.56 4.28
C TYR A 74 3.44 -9.00 4.21
N LEU A 75 2.54 -9.98 4.12
CA LEU A 75 2.90 -11.40 4.10
C LEU A 75 3.80 -11.76 2.91
N ILE A 76 3.57 -11.17 1.73
CA ILE A 76 4.45 -11.39 0.57
C ILE A 76 5.84 -10.82 0.83
N LEU A 77 5.95 -9.60 1.39
CA LEU A 77 7.25 -9.03 1.70
C LEU A 77 7.99 -9.80 2.79
N ASP A 78 7.28 -10.22 3.84
CA ASP A 78 7.81 -11.02 4.94
C ASP A 78 8.30 -12.39 4.48
N TYR A 79 7.53 -13.05 3.59
CA TYR A 79 7.93 -14.27 2.93
C TYR A 79 9.22 -14.09 2.12
N ILE A 80 9.27 -13.09 1.24
CA ILE A 80 10.44 -12.81 0.40
C ILE A 80 11.66 -12.53 1.28
N GLN A 81 11.49 -11.73 2.32
CA GLN A 81 12.57 -11.36 3.22
C GLN A 81 13.07 -12.54 4.06
N THR A 82 12.19 -13.43 4.50
CA THR A 82 12.55 -14.65 5.21
C THR A 82 13.38 -15.59 4.35
N ILE A 83 13.10 -15.65 3.05
CA ILE A 83 13.86 -16.45 2.09
C ILE A 83 15.22 -15.82 1.76
N VAL A 84 15.24 -14.49 1.62
CA VAL A 84 16.47 -13.74 1.27
C VAL A 84 17.44 -13.67 2.44
N GLU A 85 16.92 -13.46 3.64
CA GLU A 85 17.70 -13.32 4.88
C GLU A 85 17.14 -14.27 5.93
N GLU A 86 17.80 -15.42 6.06
CA GLU A 86 17.40 -16.47 6.99
C GLU A 86 17.54 -15.98 8.45
N ASP A 87 18.51 -15.10 8.73
CA ASP A 87 18.75 -14.54 10.06
C ASP A 87 17.72 -13.44 10.40
N PRO A 88 16.80 -13.68 11.36
CA PRO A 88 15.75 -12.71 11.70
C PRO A 88 16.31 -11.38 12.21
N GLU A 89 17.51 -11.34 12.78
CA GLU A 89 18.12 -10.11 13.30
C GLU A 89 18.66 -9.20 12.20
N LYS A 90 18.95 -9.76 11.01
CA LYS A 90 19.46 -9.03 9.86
C LYS A 90 18.36 -8.56 8.90
N ARG A 91 17.12 -9.01 9.11
CA ARG A 91 15.98 -8.63 8.27
C ARG A 91 15.71 -7.13 8.42
N ALA A 92 15.70 -6.42 7.30
CA ALA A 92 15.29 -5.02 7.25
C ALA A 92 13.83 -4.87 7.73
N ALA A 93 13.53 -3.78 8.43
CA ALA A 93 12.15 -3.54 8.86
C ALA A 93 11.21 -3.38 7.66
N LEU A 94 10.12 -4.16 7.64
CA LEU A 94 9.07 -4.02 6.65
C LEU A 94 8.31 -2.70 6.85
N PRO A 95 7.82 -2.08 5.76
CA PRO A 95 7.08 -0.83 5.88
C PRO A 95 5.70 -1.07 6.52
N GLY A 96 5.04 0.02 6.88
CA GLY A 96 3.68 -0.04 7.44
C GLY A 96 3.68 -0.16 8.96
N LYS A 97 2.49 -0.41 9.51
CA LYS A 97 2.26 -0.59 10.95
C LYS A 97 1.32 -1.76 11.13
N ASN A 98 1.46 -2.51 12.22
CA ASN A 98 0.60 -3.65 12.54
C ASN A 98 0.48 -4.64 11.38
N GLU A 99 1.60 -4.94 10.71
CA GLU A 99 1.65 -5.90 9.61
C GLU A 99 0.70 -5.54 8.45
N ALA A 100 0.50 -4.23 8.22
CA ALA A 100 -0.33 -3.70 7.15
C ALA A 100 0.49 -2.80 6.22
N VAL A 101 0.70 -3.27 4.99
CA VAL A 101 1.49 -2.60 3.95
C VAL A 101 0.57 -2.10 2.83
N THR A 102 0.45 -0.79 2.68
CA THR A 102 -0.30 -0.22 1.56
C THR A 102 0.32 -0.55 0.20
N LYS A 103 -0.47 -0.55 -0.88
CA LYS A 103 0.04 -0.77 -2.25
C LYS A 103 1.24 0.13 -2.61
N ASN A 104 1.23 1.37 -2.11
CA ASN A 104 2.31 2.33 -2.35
C ASN A 104 3.57 2.00 -1.54
N GLN A 105 3.41 1.57 -0.28
CA GLN A 105 4.53 1.10 0.54
C GLN A 105 5.15 -0.17 -0.06
N PHE A 106 4.30 -1.09 -0.54
CA PHE A 106 4.74 -2.31 -1.22
C PHE A 106 5.64 -1.99 -2.42
N ILE A 107 5.17 -1.14 -3.34
CA ILE A 107 5.97 -0.72 -4.50
C ILE A 107 7.23 0.03 -4.10
N ASN A 108 7.12 0.97 -3.16
CA ASN A 108 8.28 1.77 -2.74
C ASN A 108 9.37 0.93 -2.07
N HIS A 109 9.00 -0.11 -1.32
CA HIS A 109 9.95 -1.01 -0.67
C HIS A 109 10.71 -1.89 -1.67
N LEU A 110 10.12 -2.18 -2.83
CA LEU A 110 10.74 -2.97 -3.88
C LEU A 110 11.41 -2.11 -4.96
N LYS A 111 11.33 -0.78 -4.83
CA LYS A 111 11.66 0.17 -5.91
C LYS A 111 13.15 0.23 -6.23
N ASP A 112 14.01 0.04 -5.23
CA ASP A 112 15.46 -0.02 -5.42
C ASP A 112 15.94 -1.34 -6.05
N GLY A 113 15.06 -2.35 -6.10
CA GLY A 113 15.34 -3.66 -6.65
C GLY A 113 16.30 -4.53 -5.82
N GLU A 114 16.79 -4.07 -4.66
CA GLU A 114 17.77 -4.81 -3.86
C GLU A 114 17.21 -6.17 -3.42
N LEU A 115 16.05 -6.13 -2.76
CA LEU A 115 15.37 -7.34 -2.26
C LEU A 115 15.02 -8.30 -3.42
N LEU A 116 14.66 -7.76 -4.58
CA LEU A 116 14.32 -8.53 -5.77
C LEU A 116 15.55 -9.22 -6.36
N ALA A 117 16.65 -8.49 -6.54
CA ALA A 117 17.89 -9.04 -7.04
C ALA A 117 18.44 -10.14 -6.11
N LYS A 118 18.35 -9.94 -4.79
CA LYS A 118 18.68 -10.98 -3.79
C LYS A 118 17.76 -12.20 -3.91
N LEU A 119 16.45 -11.99 -4.07
CA LEU A 119 15.48 -13.09 -4.25
C LEU A 119 15.83 -13.95 -5.47
N ALA A 120 16.18 -13.34 -6.61
CA ALA A 120 16.62 -14.07 -7.80
C ALA A 120 17.84 -14.95 -7.50
N ASN A 121 18.82 -14.43 -6.77
CA ASN A 121 20.02 -15.18 -6.38
C ASN A 121 19.73 -16.30 -5.38
N VAL A 122 18.71 -16.17 -4.53
CA VAL A 122 18.30 -17.25 -3.63
C VAL A 122 17.62 -18.39 -4.39
N PHE A 123 16.78 -18.06 -5.38
CA PHE A 123 16.10 -19.06 -6.20
C PHE A 123 16.98 -19.68 -7.28
N THR A 124 17.97 -18.94 -7.79
CA THR A 124 18.95 -19.43 -8.74
C THR A 124 20.29 -18.79 -8.41
N PRO A 125 21.21 -19.52 -7.73
CA PRO A 125 22.52 -18.99 -7.37
C PRO A 125 23.26 -18.41 -8.58
N GLY A 126 23.67 -17.16 -8.48
CA GLY A 126 24.36 -16.44 -9.57
C GLY A 126 23.47 -15.92 -10.70
N ALA A 127 22.14 -15.89 -10.51
CA ALA A 127 21.22 -15.29 -11.48
C ALA A 127 21.47 -13.80 -11.73
N VAL A 128 21.89 -13.07 -10.68
CA VAL A 128 22.25 -11.66 -10.75
C VAL A 128 23.72 -11.52 -10.36
N GLU A 129 24.56 -11.16 -11.33
CA GLU A 129 26.02 -11.08 -11.18
C GLU A 129 26.45 -10.06 -10.12
N LYS A 130 25.83 -8.87 -10.14
CA LYS A 130 26.08 -7.80 -9.18
C LYS A 130 24.76 -7.29 -8.60
N VAL A 131 24.59 -7.50 -7.30
CA VAL A 131 23.53 -6.86 -6.51
C VAL A 131 24.10 -5.57 -5.93
N HIS A 132 23.45 -4.45 -6.23
CA HIS A 132 23.78 -3.17 -5.62
C HIS A 132 23.05 -3.01 -4.30
N GLU A 133 23.77 -2.65 -3.23
CA GLU A 133 23.23 -2.59 -1.86
C GLU A 133 23.65 -1.30 -1.15
N GLY A 134 22.90 -0.89 -0.13
CA GLY A 134 23.28 0.20 0.78
C GLY A 134 23.58 1.52 0.07
N GLU A 135 24.82 2.01 0.17
CA GLU A 135 25.20 3.29 -0.43
C GLU A 135 25.16 3.29 -1.96
N GLU A 136 25.36 2.14 -2.61
CA GLU A 136 25.28 2.03 -4.06
C GLU A 136 23.87 2.35 -4.58
N LEU A 137 22.84 2.14 -3.76
CA LEU A 137 21.44 2.44 -4.10
C LEU A 137 21.10 3.93 -4.06
N LYS A 138 22.03 4.80 -3.66
CA LYS A 138 21.86 6.26 -3.85
C LYS A 138 21.89 6.65 -5.33
N VAL A 139 22.42 5.78 -6.19
CA VAL A 139 22.54 5.96 -7.64
C VAL A 139 21.35 5.29 -8.34
N LYS A 140 20.60 6.06 -9.15
CA LYS A 140 19.37 5.55 -9.81
C LYS A 140 19.67 4.44 -10.83
N GLU A 141 20.82 4.50 -11.48
CA GLU A 141 21.31 3.51 -12.44
C GLU A 141 21.51 2.15 -11.77
N ASN A 142 22.01 2.14 -10.53
CA ASN A 142 22.18 0.91 -9.76
C ASN A 142 20.84 0.31 -9.32
N GLN A 143 19.89 1.16 -8.90
CA GLN A 143 18.52 0.71 -8.64
C GLN A 143 17.87 0.10 -9.89
N LYS A 144 18.07 0.76 -11.04
CA LYS A 144 17.57 0.27 -12.32
C LYS A 144 18.22 -1.06 -12.71
N ALA A 145 19.54 -1.18 -12.56
CA ALA A 145 20.27 -2.42 -12.84
C ALA A 145 19.75 -3.59 -12.00
N ASN A 146 19.51 -3.39 -10.69
CA ASN A 146 18.92 -4.41 -9.83
C ASN A 146 17.53 -4.85 -10.33
N ARG A 147 16.65 -3.90 -10.66
CA ARG A 147 15.31 -4.20 -11.17
C ARG A 147 15.35 -4.95 -12.50
N GLU A 148 16.17 -4.47 -13.44
CA GLU A 148 16.32 -5.11 -14.76
C GLU A 148 16.93 -6.50 -14.64
N ALA A 149 17.90 -6.71 -13.77
CA ALA A 149 18.48 -8.03 -13.52
C ALA A 149 17.43 -9.01 -13.00
N PHE A 150 16.61 -8.60 -12.03
CA PHE A 150 15.50 -9.42 -11.56
C PHE A 150 14.48 -9.72 -12.66
N VAL A 151 14.04 -8.70 -13.41
CA VAL A 151 13.04 -8.86 -14.49
C VAL A 151 13.55 -9.81 -15.57
N ASN A 152 14.81 -9.64 -16.00
CA ASN A 152 15.44 -10.51 -16.98
C ASN A 152 15.53 -11.96 -16.49
N TRP A 153 15.89 -12.17 -15.22
CA TRP A 153 15.86 -13.50 -14.62
C TRP A 153 14.44 -14.07 -14.56
N ALA A 154 13.46 -13.30 -14.11
CA ALA A 154 12.07 -13.74 -13.95
C ALA A 154 11.45 -14.18 -15.29
N LYS A 155 11.79 -13.50 -16.39
CA LYS A 155 11.38 -13.89 -17.77
C LYS A 155 11.90 -15.27 -18.19
N THR A 156 12.93 -15.81 -17.52
CA THR A 156 13.42 -17.18 -17.76
C THR A 156 12.66 -18.24 -16.94
N ARG A 157 11.74 -17.83 -16.07
CA ARG A 157 11.01 -18.69 -15.11
C ARG A 157 9.50 -18.63 -15.28
N LEU A 158 9.00 -17.48 -15.72
CA LEU A 158 7.60 -17.19 -15.96
C LEU A 158 7.41 -16.69 -17.40
N PRO A 159 6.21 -16.86 -17.99
CA PRO A 159 5.84 -16.22 -19.25
C PRO A 159 6.08 -14.70 -19.22
N GLU A 160 6.56 -14.13 -20.31
CA GLU A 160 6.97 -12.72 -20.37
C GLU A 160 5.81 -11.74 -20.05
N ASP A 161 4.58 -12.10 -20.41
CA ASP A 161 3.35 -11.35 -20.10
C ASP A 161 2.95 -11.41 -18.61
N GLN A 162 3.55 -12.31 -17.84
CA GLN A 162 3.32 -12.45 -16.39
C GLN A 162 4.42 -11.80 -15.54
N VAL A 163 5.47 -11.30 -16.18
CA VAL A 163 6.58 -10.59 -15.52
C VAL A 163 6.38 -9.08 -15.69
N PHE A 164 6.41 -8.35 -14.58
CA PHE A 164 6.35 -6.89 -14.63
C PHE A 164 7.57 -6.28 -15.35
N ALA A 165 7.41 -5.07 -15.89
CA ALA A 165 8.51 -4.30 -16.48
C ALA A 165 9.22 -3.45 -15.42
N ALA A 166 10.53 -3.21 -15.54
CA ALA A 166 11.29 -2.47 -14.51
C ALA A 166 10.70 -1.09 -14.18
N GLU A 167 10.02 -0.46 -15.14
CA GLU A 167 9.31 0.82 -15.00
C GLU A 167 8.03 0.72 -14.15
N ASP A 168 7.43 -0.46 -13.99
CA ASP A 168 6.21 -0.65 -13.18
C ASP A 168 6.47 -0.32 -11.70
N LEU A 169 7.67 -0.59 -11.20
CA LEU A 169 8.11 -0.16 -9.87
C LEU A 169 8.33 1.35 -9.77
N GLU A 170 8.55 2.05 -10.90
CA GLU A 170 8.68 3.50 -10.93
C GLU A 170 7.33 4.21 -11.05
N LYS A 171 6.36 3.58 -11.72
CA LYS A 171 5.00 4.11 -11.91
C LYS A 171 4.23 4.26 -10.59
N GLY A 172 4.64 3.58 -9.53
CA GLY A 172 3.95 3.59 -8.25
C GLY A 172 2.73 2.67 -8.25
N LYS A 173 1.58 3.14 -7.77
CA LYS A 173 0.35 2.33 -7.68
C LYS A 173 -0.09 1.63 -8.98
N PRO A 174 0.03 2.22 -10.18
CA PRO A 174 -0.34 1.55 -11.43
C PRO A 174 0.44 0.26 -11.72
N GLY A 175 1.71 0.16 -11.31
CA GLY A 175 2.52 -1.04 -11.49
C GLY A 175 2.24 -2.15 -10.47
N TYR A 176 1.46 -1.86 -9.43
CA TYR A 176 1.18 -2.77 -8.33
C TYR A 176 0.69 -4.14 -8.77
N GLN A 177 -0.29 -4.20 -9.68
CA GLN A 177 -0.91 -5.48 -10.07
C GLN A 177 0.10 -6.40 -10.74
N ALA A 178 0.94 -5.86 -11.64
CA ALA A 178 1.97 -6.63 -12.33
C ALA A 178 3.03 -7.14 -11.33
N VAL A 179 3.55 -6.25 -10.47
CA VAL A 179 4.57 -6.62 -9.47
C VAL A 179 4.02 -7.67 -8.49
N PHE A 180 2.80 -7.48 -8.01
CA PHE A 180 2.13 -8.45 -7.15
C PHE A 180 1.98 -9.81 -7.84
N SER A 181 1.47 -9.84 -9.07
CA SER A 181 1.24 -11.08 -9.82
C SER A 181 2.54 -11.87 -9.99
N THR A 182 3.61 -11.21 -10.43
CA THR A 182 4.91 -11.87 -10.65
C THR A 182 5.45 -12.46 -9.34
N LEU A 183 5.43 -11.69 -8.25
CA LEU A 183 5.92 -12.17 -6.95
C LEU A 183 5.06 -13.30 -6.39
N TRP A 184 3.74 -13.22 -6.53
CA TRP A 184 2.82 -14.27 -6.09
C TRP A 184 3.07 -15.58 -6.83
N GLN A 185 3.26 -15.54 -8.14
CA GLN A 185 3.54 -16.73 -8.95
C GLN A 185 4.89 -17.35 -8.59
N LEU A 186 5.93 -16.54 -8.40
CA LEU A 186 7.24 -17.04 -7.96
C LEU A 186 7.15 -17.66 -6.57
N ALA A 187 6.41 -17.03 -5.65
CA ALA A 187 6.26 -17.49 -4.28
C ALA A 187 5.49 -18.81 -4.18
N THR A 188 4.41 -18.97 -4.95
CA THR A 188 3.60 -20.19 -4.96
C THR A 188 4.31 -21.35 -5.66
N GLN A 189 5.17 -21.07 -6.64
CA GLN A 189 5.95 -22.07 -7.37
C GLN A 189 7.33 -22.37 -6.74
N ALA A 190 7.65 -21.76 -5.59
CA ALA A 190 9.00 -21.82 -5.04
C ALA A 190 9.44 -23.24 -4.65
N THR A 191 8.53 -24.03 -4.08
CA THR A 191 8.81 -25.43 -3.70
C THR A 191 9.12 -26.26 -4.92
N GLU A 192 8.30 -26.16 -5.97
CA GLU A 192 8.40 -26.97 -7.17
C GLU A 192 9.59 -26.56 -8.07
N LYS A 193 9.82 -25.25 -8.23
CA LYS A 193 10.83 -24.73 -9.17
C LYS A 193 12.19 -24.46 -8.57
N PHE A 194 12.26 -24.18 -7.27
CA PHE A 194 13.48 -23.69 -6.63
C PHE A 194 13.88 -24.48 -5.37
N SER A 195 13.11 -25.50 -4.96
CA SER A 195 13.35 -26.25 -3.72
C SER A 195 13.44 -25.33 -2.48
N LYS A 196 12.62 -24.27 -2.47
CA LYS A 196 12.47 -23.31 -1.37
C LYS A 196 11.04 -23.37 -0.86
N ASP A 197 10.82 -23.10 0.42
CA ASP A 197 9.47 -23.10 0.98
C ASP A 197 8.58 -22.13 0.21
N SER A 198 7.44 -22.59 -0.29
CA SER A 198 6.44 -21.76 -0.96
C SER A 198 5.63 -20.95 0.06
N ILE A 199 5.05 -19.83 -0.40
CA ILE A 199 4.15 -19.05 0.44
C ILE A 199 2.94 -19.88 0.86
N ASP A 200 2.64 -19.88 2.16
CA ASP A 200 1.47 -20.56 2.70
C ASP A 200 0.20 -19.79 2.29
N THR A 201 -0.44 -20.31 1.26
CA THR A 201 -1.62 -19.67 0.67
C THR A 201 -2.83 -19.72 1.61
N ASP A 202 -2.96 -20.76 2.42
CA ASP A 202 -4.07 -20.87 3.37
C ASP A 202 -3.89 -19.89 4.52
N ALA A 203 -2.67 -19.74 5.04
CA ALA A 203 -2.34 -18.72 6.03
C ALA A 203 -2.60 -17.30 5.50
N VAL A 204 -2.30 -17.03 4.21
CA VAL A 204 -2.61 -15.75 3.56
C VAL A 204 -4.12 -15.49 3.52
N VAL A 205 -4.92 -16.49 3.11
CA VAL A 205 -6.39 -16.36 3.05
C VAL A 205 -6.97 -16.16 4.45
N GLU A 206 -6.51 -16.91 5.44
CA GLU A 206 -6.93 -16.77 6.83
C GLU A 206 -6.61 -15.36 7.38
N ALA A 207 -5.36 -14.92 7.22
CA ALA A 207 -4.90 -13.62 7.70
C ALA A 207 -5.66 -12.46 7.03
N ALA A 208 -5.93 -12.56 5.72
CA ALA A 208 -6.77 -11.61 5.01
C ALA A 208 -8.19 -11.57 5.60
N GLY A 209 -8.81 -12.74 5.82
CA GLY A 209 -10.13 -12.85 6.45
C GLY A 209 -10.19 -12.26 7.86
N GLN A 210 -9.14 -12.45 8.67
CA GLN A 210 -9.03 -11.83 9.99
C GLN A 210 -8.90 -10.30 9.90
N ALA A 211 -8.11 -9.79 8.95
CA ALA A 211 -8.00 -8.35 8.73
C ALA A 211 -9.35 -7.72 8.36
N VAL A 212 -10.19 -8.42 7.59
CA VAL A 212 -11.57 -7.98 7.30
C VAL A 212 -12.41 -7.93 8.57
N LYS A 213 -12.42 -9.00 9.37
CA LYS A 213 -13.19 -9.07 10.62
C LYS A 213 -12.82 -7.95 11.57
N THR A 214 -11.52 -7.74 11.81
CA THR A 214 -11.03 -6.67 12.69
C THR A 214 -11.44 -5.29 12.18
N SER A 215 -11.32 -5.04 10.88
CA SER A 215 -11.75 -3.75 10.30
C SER A 215 -13.26 -3.49 10.45
N ILE A 216 -14.09 -4.52 10.33
CA ILE A 216 -15.55 -4.40 10.53
C ILE A 216 -15.85 -4.11 11.99
N ILE A 217 -15.22 -4.83 12.92
CA ILE A 217 -15.37 -4.61 14.37
C ILE A 217 -14.96 -3.18 14.73
N ASP A 218 -13.83 -2.70 14.24
CA ASP A 218 -13.37 -1.34 14.47
C ASP A 218 -14.34 -0.30 13.92
N THR A 219 -14.90 -0.54 12.74
CA THR A 219 -15.89 0.36 12.13
C THR A 219 -17.15 0.44 12.99
N ILE A 220 -17.66 -0.71 13.48
CA ILE A 220 -18.81 -0.78 14.37
C ILE A 220 -18.51 -0.09 15.70
N LEU A 221 -17.37 -0.40 16.34
CA LEU A 221 -16.96 0.21 17.60
C LEU A 221 -16.81 1.72 17.48
N ASN A 222 -16.22 2.21 16.39
CA ASN A 222 -16.11 3.63 16.12
C ASN A 222 -17.47 4.29 15.87
N PHE A 223 -18.42 3.58 15.25
CA PHE A 223 -19.80 4.05 15.12
C PHE A 223 -20.48 4.19 16.48
N PHE A 224 -20.36 3.19 17.38
CA PHE A 224 -20.91 3.28 18.74
C PHE A 224 -20.20 4.35 19.60
N LYS A 225 -18.88 4.51 19.47
CA LYS A 225 -18.13 5.58 20.16
C LYS A 225 -18.55 6.97 19.67
N ARG A 226 -18.80 7.13 18.37
CA ARG A 226 -19.23 8.41 17.76
C ARG A 226 -20.71 8.71 17.96
N ALA A 227 -21.55 7.68 18.09
CA ALA A 227 -22.98 7.81 18.39
C ALA A 227 -23.25 8.01 19.89
N ARG A 228 -22.26 7.84 20.77
CA ARG A 228 -22.35 8.30 22.16
C ARG A 228 -22.30 9.83 22.11
N PRO A 229 -23.38 10.56 22.46
CA PRO A 229 -23.26 12.00 22.64
C PRO A 229 -22.13 12.24 23.64
N GLN A 230 -21.32 13.28 23.44
CA GLN A 230 -20.57 13.86 24.53
C GLN A 230 -21.58 14.39 25.55
N THR A 231 -22.20 13.50 26.31
CA THR A 231 -22.82 13.87 27.56
C THR A 231 -21.70 14.46 28.40
N SER A 232 -22.01 15.59 29.01
CA SER A 232 -21.21 16.48 29.85
C SER A 232 -20.31 15.82 30.92
N GLN A 233 -20.30 14.49 31.03
CA GLN A 233 -19.34 13.70 31.79
C GLN A 233 -17.96 13.57 31.11
N SER A 234 -17.86 13.56 29.77
CA SER A 234 -16.53 13.45 29.11
C SER A 234 -15.74 14.75 29.13
N ALA A 235 -16.42 15.90 29.12
CA ALA A 235 -15.79 17.20 29.37
C ALA A 235 -15.33 17.33 30.83
N LYS A 236 -16.07 16.76 31.79
CA LYS A 236 -15.65 16.69 33.20
C LYS A 236 -14.48 15.71 33.43
N GLN A 237 -14.44 14.57 32.73
CA GLN A 237 -13.31 13.64 32.79
C GLN A 237 -12.06 14.21 32.11
N ALA A 238 -12.20 14.87 30.95
CA ALA A 238 -11.07 15.54 30.29
C ALA A 238 -10.56 16.75 31.09
N ALA A 239 -11.45 17.47 31.79
CA ALA A 239 -11.05 18.52 32.72
C ALA A 239 -10.38 17.97 33.99
N MET A 240 -10.85 16.83 34.54
CA MET A 240 -10.22 16.19 35.69
C MET A 240 -8.85 15.58 35.34
N GLU A 241 -8.65 15.00 34.15
CA GLU A 241 -7.31 14.53 33.71
C GLU A 241 -6.35 15.69 33.41
N ALA A 242 -6.85 16.83 32.95
CA ALA A 242 -6.03 18.04 32.79
C ALA A 242 -5.66 18.67 34.14
N GLU A 243 -6.60 18.68 35.10
CA GLU A 243 -6.37 19.19 36.46
C GLU A 243 -5.47 18.26 37.29
N GLU A 244 -5.55 16.94 37.07
CA GLU A 244 -4.67 15.95 37.72
C GLU A 244 -3.24 16.01 37.19
N LYS A 245 -3.05 16.29 35.89
CA LYS A 245 -1.72 16.61 35.33
C LYS A 245 -1.16 17.93 35.86
N GLU A 246 -1.98 18.98 35.98
CA GLU A 246 -1.52 20.27 36.52
C GLU A 246 -1.22 20.19 38.04
N ARG A 247 -1.93 19.33 38.77
CA ARG A 247 -1.68 19.08 40.19
C ARG A 247 -0.46 18.19 40.42
N ALA A 248 -0.16 17.25 39.51
CA ALA A 248 1.09 16.48 39.50
C ALA A 248 2.30 17.37 39.16
N GLU A 249 2.21 18.26 38.17
CA GLU A 249 3.28 19.20 37.79
C GLU A 249 3.58 20.24 38.89
N LYS A 250 2.54 20.69 39.63
CA LYS A 250 2.73 21.59 40.78
C LYS A 250 3.27 20.87 42.02
N ALA A 251 2.96 19.59 42.21
CA ALA A 251 3.54 18.80 43.30
C ALA A 251 5.04 18.53 43.05
N GLU A 252 5.44 18.32 41.80
CA GLU A 252 6.86 18.11 41.43
C GLU A 252 7.70 19.38 41.60
N LYS A 253 7.16 20.57 41.29
CA LYS A 253 7.84 21.86 41.54
C LYS A 253 7.97 22.25 43.02
N VAL A 254 7.08 21.78 43.90
CA VAL A 254 7.17 22.07 45.34
C VAL A 254 8.20 21.18 46.03
N VAL A 255 8.47 19.98 45.50
CA VAL A 255 9.53 19.10 46.03
C VAL A 255 10.93 19.57 45.64
N GLU A 256 11.08 20.28 44.52
CA GLU A 256 12.39 20.80 44.09
C GLU A 256 12.83 22.06 44.87
N GLU A 257 11.90 22.87 45.40
CA GLU A 257 12.24 24.11 46.13
C GLU A 257 12.54 23.89 47.63
N GLU A 258 12.12 22.75 48.23
CA GLU A 258 12.45 22.42 49.63
C GLU A 258 13.81 21.67 49.78
N ALA A 259 14.38 21.15 48.68
CA ALA A 259 15.68 20.47 48.68
C ALA A 259 16.90 21.41 48.70
N VAL A 260 16.73 22.74 48.52
CA VAL A 260 17.85 23.70 48.45
C VAL A 260 18.20 24.34 49.81
N LYS A 261 17.39 24.15 50.86
CA LYS A 261 17.59 24.85 52.16
C LYS A 261 18.35 24.08 53.25
N VAL A 262 18.82 22.86 53.00
CA VAL A 262 19.54 22.07 54.03
C VAL A 262 21.03 21.87 53.76
N GLU A 263 21.56 22.22 52.57
CA GLU A 263 22.99 22.02 52.27
C GLU A 263 23.82 23.33 52.31
N VAL A 264 23.62 24.17 53.33
CA VAL A 264 24.56 25.27 53.64
C VAL A 264 24.72 25.42 55.16
N VAL A 265 25.33 24.42 55.81
CA VAL A 265 26.13 24.61 57.04
C VAL A 265 27.37 23.72 56.95
N ALA A 266 28.50 24.37 56.68
CA ALA A 266 29.87 23.86 56.54
C ALA A 266 30.43 23.32 57.90
N PRO A 267 31.69 22.82 58.07
CA PRO A 267 32.91 23.31 57.42
C PRO A 267 34.07 22.33 57.11
N THR A 268 34.86 22.80 56.13
CA THR A 268 36.32 22.74 55.99
C THR A 268 37.14 22.14 57.15
N SER A 269 38.07 21.25 56.82
CA SER A 269 39.31 21.05 57.60
C SER A 269 40.51 21.54 56.79
N PRO A 270 41.39 22.38 57.38
CA PRO A 270 42.67 22.75 56.79
C PRO A 270 43.77 21.77 57.23
N ALA A 271 44.78 21.58 56.39
CA ALA A 271 45.97 20.82 56.68
C ALA A 271 47.00 21.65 57.47
N VAL A 272 47.64 21.10 58.53
CA VAL A 272 49.05 21.34 58.89
C VAL A 272 49.68 20.15 59.67
N VAL A 273 50.69 19.56 59.02
CA VAL A 273 52.00 18.99 59.44
C VAL A 273 52.42 18.85 60.93
N ALA A 274 52.89 17.63 61.25
CA ALA A 274 53.99 17.13 62.14
C ALA A 274 54.36 17.70 63.54
N ALA A 275 54.75 16.75 64.40
CA ALA A 275 55.93 16.69 65.29
C ALA A 275 55.68 16.56 66.82
N ASN A 276 56.35 15.55 67.38
CA ASN A 276 56.60 15.15 68.78
C ASN A 276 55.43 14.68 69.66
#